data_AF-X6L6X7-F1
#
_entry.id   AF-X6L6X7-F1
#
_cell.length_a   1.000
_cell.length_b   1.000
_cell.length_c   1.000
_cell.angle_alpha   90.00
_cell.angle_beta   90.00
_cell.angle_gamma   90.00
#
_symmetry.space_group_name_H-M   'P 1'
#
loop_
_entity.id
_entity.type
_entity.pdbx_description
1 polymer ?
#
loop_
_entity_poly.entity_id
_entity_poly.type
_entity_poly.pdbx_seq_one_letter_code
_entity_poly.pdbx_strand_id
1 'polypeptide(L)'
;MKTNKEKNKQNYQMLLFCENTGLLIKYNENNNTFQFHQLPICKNIALFSNYAYVRINDIVLFFGGCNYKITFVQNNCTNIQFEKTNR
;
A
#
# COMPACT_ATOMS: atom_id res chain seq x y z
N MET A 1 -28.79 30.31 14.51
CA MET A 1 -27.44 29.84 14.85
C MET A 1 -27.04 28.79 13.82
N LYS A 2 -26.19 29.15 12.83
CA LYS A 2 -25.78 28.23 11.76
C LYS A 2 -24.73 27.28 12.35
N THR A 3 -25.12 26.03 12.62
CA THR A 3 -24.17 24.99 13.04
C THR A 3 -23.37 24.56 11.81
N ASN A 4 -22.23 25.21 11.60
CA ASN A 4 -21.20 24.72 10.69
C ASN A 4 -20.66 23.41 11.27
N LYS A 5 -21.31 22.30 10.93
CA LYS A 5 -20.68 20.98 11.01
C LYS A 5 -19.54 21.03 9.99
N GLU A 6 -18.35 21.42 10.44
CA GLU A 6 -17.12 21.10 9.75
C GLU A 6 -17.13 19.59 9.59
N LYS A 7 -17.55 19.12 8.41
CA LYS A 7 -17.40 17.72 8.02
C LYS A 7 -15.90 17.50 7.99
N ASN A 8 -15.36 16.93 9.07
CA ASN A 8 -13.98 16.45 9.11
C ASN A 8 -13.75 15.68 7.82
N LYS A 9 -12.96 16.27 6.92
CA LYS A 9 -12.81 15.79 5.56
C LYS A 9 -11.91 14.55 5.63
N GLN A 10 -12.53 13.40 5.92
CA GLN A 10 -11.87 12.10 5.98
C GLN A 10 -11.46 11.69 4.56
N ASN A 11 -10.31 12.22 4.15
CA ASN A 11 -9.60 11.81 2.95
C ASN A 11 -8.55 10.80 3.39
N TYR A 12 -8.75 9.54 3.04
CA TYR A 12 -7.79 8.47 3.31
C TYR A 12 -6.80 8.37 2.16
N GLN A 13 -5.53 8.18 2.52
CA GLN A 13 -4.50 7.80 1.56
C GLN A 13 -4.13 6.36 1.80
N MET A 14 -4.19 5.58 0.73
CA MET A 14 -3.84 4.17 0.73
C MET A 14 -2.77 3.91 -0.32
N LEU A 15 -1.80 3.07 0.02
CA LEU A 15 -0.83 2.56 -0.94
C LEU A 15 -1.09 1.08 -1.13
N LEU A 16 -1.39 0.66 -2.35
CA LEU A 16 -1.53 -0.75 -2.71
C LEU A 16 -0.33 -1.16 -3.55
N PHE A 17 0.34 -2.24 -3.15
CA PHE A 17 1.35 -2.91 -3.96
C PHE A 17 0.97 -4.37 -4.13
N CYS A 18 1.00 -4.85 -5.36
CA CYS A 18 0.72 -6.22 -5.75
C CYS A 18 1.52 -6.52 -7.02
N GLU A 19 2.50 -7.41 -6.94
CA GLU A 19 3.39 -7.76 -8.06
C GLU A 19 3.99 -6.50 -8.74
N ASN A 20 3.70 -6.31 -10.03
CA ASN A 20 4.14 -5.19 -10.87
C ASN A 20 3.18 -3.99 -10.81
N THR A 21 2.20 -4.00 -9.90
CA THR A 21 1.21 -2.93 -9.73
C THR A 21 1.35 -2.21 -8.40
N GLY A 22 1.55 -0.90 -8.46
CA GLY A 22 1.71 0.00 -7.33
C GLY A 22 0.74 1.15 -7.52
N LEU A 23 -0.13 1.42 -6.54
CA LEU A 23 -1.16 2.45 -6.64
C LEU A 23 -1.14 3.33 -5.40
N LEU A 24 -1.16 4.65 -5.62
CA LEU A 24 -1.57 5.63 -4.62
C LEU A 24 -3.06 5.90 -4.79
N ILE A 25 -3.86 5.42 -3.85
CA ILE A 25 -5.31 5.58 -3.83
C ILE A 25 -5.66 6.66 -2.81
N LYS A 26 -6.44 7.64 -3.26
CA LYS A 26 -7.08 8.65 -2.42
C LYS A 26 -8.57 8.31 -2.36
N TYR A 27 -9.08 8.12 -1.16
CA TYR A 27 -10.50 7.85 -0.91
C TYR A 27 -11.11 9.01 -0.12
N ASN A 28 -12.21 9.57 -0.62
CA ASN A 28 -12.99 10.58 0.08
C ASN A 28 -14.30 9.96 0.55
N GLU A 29 -14.44 9.83 1.87
CA GLU A 29 -15.59 9.18 2.50
C GLU A 29 -16.88 10.00 2.35
N ASN A 30 -16.79 11.32 2.21
CA ASN A 30 -17.97 12.20 2.13
C ASN A 30 -18.78 12.01 0.84
N ASN A 31 -18.13 11.57 -0.24
CA ASN A 31 -18.74 11.40 -1.56
C ASN A 31 -18.46 10.02 -2.16
N ASN A 32 -17.84 9.12 -1.40
CA ASN A 32 -17.44 7.77 -1.83
C ASN A 32 -16.60 7.74 -3.11
N THR A 33 -15.80 8.78 -3.38
CA THR A 33 -14.97 8.82 -4.59
C THR A 33 -13.59 8.26 -4.33
N PHE A 34 -13.13 7.41 -5.25
CA PHE A 34 -11.76 6.94 -5.35
C PHE A 34 -11.03 7.67 -6.47
N GLN A 35 -9.82 8.12 -6.20
CA GLN A 35 -8.86 8.59 -7.20
C GLN A 35 -7.58 7.78 -7.05
N PHE A 36 -6.96 7.36 -8.14
CA PHE A 36 -5.74 6.57 -8.07
C PHE A 36 -4.70 7.06 -9.07
N HIS A 37 -3.43 6.85 -8.69
CA HIS A 37 -2.27 7.16 -9.51
C HIS A 37 -1.35 5.95 -9.47
N GLN A 38 -0.81 5.58 -10.63
CA GLN A 38 0.16 4.50 -10.69
C GLN A 38 1.49 4.99 -10.09
N LEU A 39 2.08 4.15 -9.26
CA LEU A 39 3.40 4.35 -8.69
C LEU A 39 4.40 3.46 -9.41
N PRO A 40 5.63 3.96 -9.66
CA PRO A 40 6.71 3.10 -10.11
C PRO A 40 7.03 2.08 -9.01
N ILE A 41 7.28 0.84 -9.41
CA ILE A 41 7.66 -0.23 -8.49
C ILE A 41 9.11 -0.61 -8.73
N CYS A 42 9.81 -0.87 -7.63
CA CYS A 42 11.15 -1.42 -7.70
C CYS A 42 11.09 -2.82 -8.35
N LYS A 43 11.91 -3.06 -9.38
CA LYS A 43 11.99 -4.37 -10.05
C LYS A 43 12.22 -5.53 -9.08
N ASN A 44 12.92 -5.30 -7.96
CA ASN A 44 13.18 -6.32 -6.94
C ASN A 44 11.91 -6.70 -6.16
N ILE A 45 11.01 -5.76 -5.95
CA ILE A 45 9.72 -5.97 -5.27
C ILE A 45 8.75 -6.71 -6.21
N ALA A 46 8.78 -6.35 -7.50
CA ALA A 46 8.05 -7.02 -8.58
C ALA A 46 8.38 -8.52 -8.74
N LEU A 47 9.57 -8.97 -8.32
CA LEU A 47 9.97 -10.38 -8.40
C LEU A 47 9.26 -11.27 -7.39
N PHE A 48 8.71 -10.71 -6.32
CA PHE A 48 7.90 -11.48 -5.39
C PHE A 48 6.53 -11.72 -6.05
N SER A 49 6.19 -12.99 -6.29
CA SER A 49 4.85 -13.35 -6.76
C SER A 49 3.93 -13.63 -5.58
N ASN A 50 2.63 -13.45 -5.78
CA ASN A 50 1.59 -13.82 -4.80
C ASN A 50 1.61 -13.05 -3.47
N TYR A 51 2.10 -11.81 -3.44
CA TYR A 51 1.93 -10.94 -2.28
C TYR A 51 1.13 -9.69 -2.69
N ALA A 52 0.30 -9.20 -1.77
CA ALA A 52 -0.25 -7.87 -1.85
C ALA A 52 -0.14 -7.22 -0.47
N TYR A 53 0.13 -5.92 -0.41
CA TYR A 53 -0.03 -5.17 0.84
C TYR A 53 -0.71 -3.84 0.59
N VAL A 54 -1.47 -3.42 1.59
CA VAL A 54 -2.10 -2.11 1.63
C VAL A 54 -1.58 -1.37 2.85
N ARG A 55 -1.01 -0.19 2.65
CA ARG A 55 -0.75 0.75 3.73
C ARG A 55 -1.92 1.72 3.82
N ILE A 56 -2.53 1.86 5.00
CA ILE A 56 -3.54 2.87 5.31
C ILE A 56 -3.02 3.67 6.50
N ASN A 57 -2.69 4.95 6.30
CA ASN A 57 -2.04 5.79 7.31
C ASN A 57 -0.80 5.09 7.91
N ASP A 58 -0.82 4.68 9.18
CA ASP A 58 0.33 4.02 9.83
C ASP A 58 0.19 2.50 9.96
N ILE A 59 -0.87 1.93 9.37
CA ILE A 59 -1.17 0.49 9.40
C ILE A 59 -0.78 -0.12 8.06
N VAL A 60 -0.07 -1.24 8.09
CA VAL A 60 0.24 -2.06 6.91
C VAL A 60 -0.48 -3.40 7.06
N LEU A 61 -1.27 -3.76 6.05
CA LEU A 61 -2.00 -5.01 5.96
C LEU A 61 -1.39 -5.85 4.84
N PHE A 62 -1.01 -7.08 5.15
CA PHE A 62 -0.48 -8.04 4.17
C PHE A 62 -1.54 -9.06 3.80
N PHE A 63 -1.63 -9.38 2.52
CA PHE A 63 -2.57 -10.32 1.93
C PHE A 63 -1.84 -11.26 0.97
N GLY A 64 -2.37 -12.47 0.81
CA GLY A 64 -1.78 -13.49 -0.05
C GLY A 64 -0.69 -14.29 0.66
N GLY A 65 0.34 -14.67 -0.10
CA GLY A 65 1.34 -15.66 0.25
C GLY A 65 1.00 -17.01 -0.38
N CYS A 66 2.02 -17.71 -0.86
CA CYS A 66 1.87 -19.09 -1.31
C CYS A 66 2.62 -20.05 -0.37
N ASN A 67 1.92 -21.10 0.07
CA ASN A 67 2.50 -22.17 0.88
C ASN A 67 3.22 -23.22 0.01
N TYR A 68 4.11 -22.75 -0.89
CA TYR A 68 5.00 -23.66 -1.61
C TYR A 68 6.23 -23.93 -0.75
N LYS A 69 6.64 -25.20 -0.66
CA LYS A 69 7.94 -25.59 -0.11
C LYS A 69 9.02 -25.09 -1.08
N ILE A 70 9.43 -23.83 -0.94
CA ILE A 70 10.51 -23.27 -1.76
C ILE A 70 11.83 -23.85 -1.23
N THR A 71 12.46 -24.73 -1.99
CA THR A 71 13.91 -24.96 -1.85
C THR A 71 14.62 -23.69 -2.34
N PHE A 72 14.96 -22.80 -1.41
CA PHE A 72 15.65 -21.56 -1.74
C PHE A 72 17.06 -21.88 -2.27
N VAL A 73 17.31 -21.56 -3.54
CA VAL A 73 18.67 -21.14 -3.94
C VAL A 73 18.75 -19.68 -3.51
N GLN A 74 19.41 -19.41 -2.38
CA GLN A 74 19.58 -18.06 -1.86
C GLN A 74 20.38 -17.21 -2.86
N ASN A 75 19.68 -16.40 -3.65
CA ASN A 75 20.26 -15.17 -4.18
C ASN A 75 20.04 -14.10 -3.13
N ASN A 76 21.12 -13.69 -2.45
CA ASN A 76 21.14 -12.69 -1.39
C ASN A 76 20.43 -11.41 -1.85
N CYS A 77 19.20 -11.17 -1.41
CA CYS A 77 18.57 -9.86 -1.46
C CYS A 77 18.45 -9.31 -0.04
N THR A 78 19.10 -8.18 0.16
CA THR A 78 19.16 -7.40 1.40
C THR A 78 17.78 -7.03 1.94
N ASN A 79 17.67 -7.02 3.27
CA ASN A 79 16.51 -6.57 4.05
C ASN A 79 15.90 -5.29 3.46
N ILE A 80 14.61 -5.33 3.10
CA ILE A 80 13.83 -4.13 2.79
C ILE A 80 13.44 -3.50 4.13
N GLN A 81 14.22 -2.53 4.60
CA GLN A 81 13.85 -1.69 5.74
C GLN A 81 12.87 -0.61 5.27
N PHE A 82 11.64 -0.65 5.79
CA PHE A 82 10.71 0.46 5.66
C PHE A 82 11.01 1.48 6.76
N GLU A 83 11.75 2.53 6.45
CA GLU A 83 11.90 3.65 7.38
C GLU A 83 10.65 4.53 7.37
N LYS A 84 10.03 4.73 8.54
CA LYS A 84 9.00 5.76 8.73
C LYS A 84 9.69 7.12 8.71
N THR A 85 9.58 7.85 7.60
CA THR A 85 9.97 9.27 7.59
C THR A 85 8.82 10.10 8.18
N ASN A 86 8.97 10.54 9.43
CA ASN A 86 8.10 11.56 10.01
C ASN A 86 8.56 12.93 9.49
N ARG A 87 7.68 13.68 8.83
CA ARG A 87 7.86 15.11 8.61
C ARG A 87 6.57 15.84 8.90
#